data_AF-A0A7J8EA44-F1
#
_entry.id   AF-A0A7J8EA44-F1
#
_cell.length_a   1.000
_cell.length_b   1.000
_cell.length_c   1.000
_cell.angle_alpha   90.00
_cell.angle_beta   90.00
_cell.angle_gamma   90.00
#
_symmetry.space_group_name_H-M   'P 1'
#
loop_
_entity.id
_entity.type
_entity.pdbx_description
1 polymer ?
#
loop_
_entity_poly.entity_id
_entity_poly.type
_entity_poly.pdbx_seq_one_letter_code
_entity_poly.pdbx_strand_id
1 'polypeptide(L)' 'MDGYSEIVQNGRLIVSTECGHVFCSQCLRDSLKNANTCPTCRKKINHKRYHPIYI' A
#
# COMPACT_ATOMS: atom_id res chain seq x y z
N MET A 1 13.54 0.43 -0.53
CA MET A 1 12.30 1.20 -0.74
C MET A 1 12.27 1.52 -2.21
N ASP A 2 11.32 0.95 -2.94
CA ASP A 2 11.24 1.14 -4.40
C ASP A 2 10.92 2.61 -4.70
N GLY A 3 11.60 3.18 -5.69
CA GLY A 3 11.28 4.51 -6.21
C GLY A 3 10.00 4.49 -7.04
N TYR A 4 9.38 5.65 -7.24
CA TYR A 4 8.17 5.80 -8.06
C TYR A 4 8.33 5.19 -9.46
N SER A 5 9.45 5.47 -10.13
CA SER A 5 9.75 4.95 -11.46
C SER A 5 9.80 3.42 -11.51
N GLU A 6 10.35 2.77 -10.48
CA GLU A 6 10.43 1.31 -10.39
C GLU A 6 9.05 0.68 -10.15
N ILE A 7 8.19 1.33 -9.38
CA ILE A 7 6.83 0.85 -9.10
C ILE A 7 6.01 0.84 -10.40
N VAL A 8 6.05 1.94 -11.17
CA VAL A 8 5.32 2.06 -12.44
C VAL A 8 5.87 1.12 -13.51
N GLN A 9 7.20 1.02 -13.65
CA GLN A 9 7.83 0.10 -14.62
C GLN A 9 7.48 -1.37 -14.36
N ASN A 10 7.33 -1.76 -13.10
CA ASN A 10 6.93 -3.13 -12.72
C ASN A 10 5.41 -3.36 -12.77
N GLY A 11 4.62 -2.41 -13.29
CA GLY A 11 3.16 -2.53 -13.37
C GLY A 11 2.47 -2.57 -12.00
N ARG A 12 3.15 -2.08 -10.95
CA ARG A 12 2.58 -1.98 -9.60
C ARG A 12 1.87 -0.62 -9.47
N LEU A 13 0.83 -0.57 -8.65
CA LEU A 13 0.09 0.66 -8.38
C LEU A 13 0.59 1.29 -7.10
N ILE A 14 0.62 2.62 -7.05
CA ILE A 14 0.73 3.35 -5.78
C ILE A 14 -0.66 3.33 -5.13
N VAL A 15 -0.72 2.92 -3.86
CA VAL A 15 -1.96 2.87 -3.09
C VAL A 15 -1.81 3.67 -1.81
N SER A 16 -2.88 4.35 -1.42
CA SER A 16 -2.99 5.02 -0.13
C SER A 16 -4.02 4.31 0.74
N THR A 17 -3.69 4.19 2.02
CA THR A 17 -4.60 3.68 3.05
C THR A 17 -5.44 4.84 3.61
N GLU A 18 -6.62 4.55 4.18
CA GLU A 18 -7.43 5.58 4.87
C GLU A 18 -6.70 6.26 6.04
N CYS A 19 -5.62 5.65 6.54
CA CYS A 19 -4.79 6.25 7.57
C CYS A 19 -3.69 7.19 7.03
N GLY A 20 -3.67 7.44 5.72
CA GLY A 20 -2.77 8.40 5.06
C GLY A 20 -1.42 7.85 4.64
N HIS A 21 -1.13 6.58 4.89
CA HIS A 21 0.15 5.96 4.51
C HIS A 21 0.08 5.37 3.10
N VAL A 22 1.14 5.61 2.33
CA VAL A 22 1.28 5.26 0.92
C VAL A 22 2.24 4.10 0.76
N PHE A 23 1.88 3.15 -0.11
CA PHE A 23 2.67 1.96 -0.39
C PHE A 23 2.53 1.56 -1.86
N CYS A 24 3.38 0.63 -2.31
CA CYS A 24 3.11 -0.11 -3.53
C CYS A 24 1.99 -1.16 -3.29
N SER A 25 1.17 -1.44 -4.29
CA SER A 25 0.01 -2.35 -4.17
C SER A 25 0.41 -3.76 -3.73
N GLN A 26 1.55 -4.26 -4.23
CA GLN A 26 2.12 -5.55 -3.83
C GLN A 26 2.58 -5.53 -2.37
N CYS A 27 3.33 -4.50 -1.98
CA CYS A 27 3.88 -4.31 -0.65
C CYS A 27 2.78 -4.31 0.43
N LEU A 28 1.71 -3.55 0.17
CA LEU A 28 0.56 -3.51 1.06
C LEU A 28 -0.18 -4.84 1.10
N ARG A 29 -0.39 -5.49 -0.05
CA ARG A 29 -1.04 -6.81 -0.13
C ARG A 29 -0.27 -7.86 0.66
N ASP A 30 1.05 -7.92 0.52
CA ASP A 30 1.89 -8.90 1.21
C ASP A 30 1.97 -8.64 2.71
N SER A 31 1.96 -7.37 3.14
CA SER A 31 1.85 -7.03 4.56
C SER A 31 0.49 -7.47 5.15
N LEU A 32 -0.61 -7.22 4.42
CA LEU A 32 -1.96 -7.60 4.87
C LEU A 32 -2.18 -9.12 4.94
N LYS A 33 -1.40 -9.93 4.21
CA LYS A 33 -1.40 -11.40 4.39
C LYS A 33 -0.93 -11.82 5.78
N ASN A 34 -0.04 -11.04 6.39
CA ASN A 34 0.54 -11.34 7.70
C ASN A 34 -0.21 -10.65 8.84
N ALA A 35 -0.65 -9.39 8.64
CA ALA A 35 -1.37 -8.63 9.65
C ALA A 35 -2.33 -7.62 9.02
N ASN A 36 -3.57 -7.56 9.52
CA ASN A 36 -4.61 -6.63 9.07
C ASN A 36 -4.44 -5.21 9.66
N THR A 37 -3.22 -4.69 9.62
CA THR A 37 -2.83 -3.40 10.21
C THR A 37 -1.90 -2.65 9.28
N CYS A 38 -1.94 -1.31 9.33
CA CYS A 38 -1.02 -0.46 8.61
C CYS A 38 0.44 -0.77 8.99
N PRO A 39 1.34 -0.99 8.01
CA PRO A 39 2.77 -1.21 8.27
C PRO A 39 3.43 -0.07 9.06
N THR A 40 2.94 1.17 8.89
CA THR A 40 3.55 2.37 9.49
C THR A 40 2.95 2.72 10.84
N CYS A 41 1.62 2.88 10.94
CA CYS A 41 0.97 3.34 12.17
C CYS A 41 0.20 2.25 12.92
N ARG A 42 0.21 1.00 12.43
CA ARG A 42 -0.49 -0.15 13.01
C ARG A 42 -2.01 0.00 13.16
N LYS A 43 -2.61 1.05 12.60
CA LYS A 43 -4.08 1.19 12.55
C LYS A 43 -4.68 0.02 11.78
N LYS A 44 -5.76 -0.58 12.29
CA LYS A 44 -6.43 -1.71 11.61
C LYS A 44 -6.90 -1.29 10.21
N ILE A 45 -6.52 -2.09 9.21
CA ILE A 45 -6.94 -1.93 7.82
C ILE A 45 -7.78 -3.16 7.47
N ASN A 46 -9.07 -2.96 7.23
CA ASN A 46 -9.89 -4.01 6.61
C ASN A 46 -9.53 -4.09 5.12
N HIS A 47 -9.60 -5.28 4.52
CA HIS A 47 -9.15 -5.60 3.16
C HIS A 47 -9.65 -4.69 2.01
N LYS A 48 -10.57 -3.74 2.26
CA LYS A 48 -11.10 -2.76 1.31
C LYS A 48 -10.80 -1.29 1.66
N ARG A 49 -9.98 -1.01 2.68
CA ARG A 49 -9.68 0.36 3.18
C ARG A 49 -8.39 0.96 2.61
N TYR A 50 -8.13 0.74 1.34
CA TYR A 50 -7.07 1.40 0.60
C TYR A 50 -7.49 1.56 -0.87
N HIS A 51 -6.98 2.59 -1.53
CA HIS A 51 -7.32 2.92 -2.90
C HIS A 51 -6.06 3.29 -3.69
N PRO A 52 -6.03 3.03 -5.01
CA PRO A 52 -4.94 3.54 -5.84
C PRO A 52 -4.96 5.07 -5.84
N ILE A 53 -3.77 5.65 -5.99
CA ILE A 53 -3.60 7.08 -6.22
C ILE A 53 -2.81 7.27 -7.51
N TYR A 54 -3.23 8.24 -8.30
CA TYR A 54 -2.60 8.61 -9.57
C TYR A 54 -2.03 10.02 -9.38
N ILE A 55 -0.71 10.09 -9.46
CA ILE A 55 0.11 11.30 -9.34
C ILE A 55 0.99 11.41 -10.56
#